data_AF-A0A4Y2H9A2-F1
#
_entry.id   AF-A0A4Y2H9A2-F1
#
_cell.length_a   1.000
_cell.length_b   1.000
_cell.length_c   1.000
_cell.angle_alpha   90.00
_cell.angle_beta   90.00
_cell.angle_gamma   90.00
#
_symmetry.space_group_name_H-M   'P 1'
#
loop_
_entity.id
_entity.type
_entity.pdbx_description
1 polymer ?
#
loop_
_entity_poly.entity_id
_entity_poly.type
_entity_poly.pdbx_seq_one_letter_code
_entity_poly.pdbx_strand_id
1 'polypeptide(L)'
;LCLHFLAASSSLLSSALFAVHPIHTEAVSGIVGRAELLSAVAFLSALLYYIHNRYRHKSNVWFDCGVTSLLAVLGLLCKEQALTVLAVCCIYEFFLPKNPSRVQSIRHLMLGRGIVSPWLRDKVLRIFLLAGAALVVLYLRWKGMGQRMPVFSRFDNPAAVASSPRRQLTYNYLLAVNAWLLLFPCHLCCDWTMSTIPLIEGIVDLRNLATIVLYGGFFYILKILNRLEEDVKMAVVMAKPVYPDLGEKMKVPENTRIVALSLLGMELWRFVWNFPCESCPVVKAINTELQASEENIFEVLSPVRAGKLVR
;
A
#
# COMPACT_ATOMS: atom_id res chain seq x y z
N LEU A 1 -2.56 12.05 -1.34
CA LEU A 1 -2.65 10.58 -1.45
C LEU A 1 -3.68 9.99 -0.49
N CYS A 2 -3.63 10.29 0.80
CA CYS A 2 -4.57 9.70 1.77
C CYS A 2 -6.06 9.93 1.44
N LEU A 3 -6.43 11.11 0.95
CA LEU A 3 -7.80 11.41 0.48
C LEU A 3 -8.27 10.50 -0.66
N HIS A 4 -7.33 9.94 -1.43
CA HIS A 4 -7.63 8.95 -2.45
C HIS A 4 -7.88 7.56 -1.87
N PHE A 5 -7.79 7.31 -0.56
CA PHE A 5 -7.97 5.98 0.05
C PHE A 5 -8.77 5.99 1.37
N LEU A 6 -8.82 7.12 2.08
CA LEU A 6 -9.40 7.25 3.42
C LEU A 6 -10.37 8.45 3.47
N ALA A 7 -11.26 8.46 4.47
CA ALA A 7 -12.10 9.62 4.75
C ALA A 7 -11.27 10.87 5.11
N ALA A 8 -11.85 12.07 5.02
CA ALA A 8 -11.12 13.33 5.22
C ALA A 8 -10.44 13.43 6.61
N SER A 9 -11.13 13.06 7.68
CA SER A 9 -10.58 13.08 9.05
C SER A 9 -9.42 12.11 9.22
N SER A 10 -9.58 10.86 8.78
CA SER A 10 -8.52 9.85 8.79
C SER A 10 -7.35 10.24 7.90
N SER A 11 -7.62 10.86 6.75
CA SER A 11 -6.59 11.35 5.84
C SER A 11 -5.76 12.47 6.46
N LEU A 12 -6.41 13.41 7.15
CA LEU A 12 -5.75 14.47 7.88
C LEU A 12 -4.86 13.87 8.98
N LEU A 13 -5.42 12.96 9.79
CA LEU A 13 -4.68 12.30 10.86
C LEU A 13 -3.47 11.51 10.32
N SER A 14 -3.64 10.69 9.28
CA SER A 14 -2.53 9.97 8.65
C SER A 14 -1.46 10.92 8.10
N SER A 15 -1.86 12.02 7.47
CA SER A 15 -0.90 13.00 6.94
C SER A 15 -0.17 13.76 8.05
N ALA A 16 -0.86 14.08 9.15
CA ALA A 16 -0.28 14.73 10.30
C ALA A 16 0.70 13.80 11.03
N LEU A 17 0.30 12.55 11.28
CA LEU A 17 1.18 11.51 11.86
C LEU A 17 2.42 11.30 11.01
N PHE A 18 2.29 11.23 9.68
CA PHE A 18 3.44 11.19 8.77
C PHE A 18 4.32 12.43 8.94
N ALA A 19 3.75 13.65 8.92
CA ALA A 19 4.52 14.88 9.01
C ALA A 19 5.31 15.02 10.33
N VAL A 20 4.76 14.56 11.46
CA VAL A 20 5.40 14.67 12.78
C VAL A 20 6.18 13.42 13.18
N HIS A 21 6.21 12.37 12.34
CA HIS A 21 6.83 11.11 12.69
C HIS A 21 8.34 11.30 12.96
N PRO A 22 8.86 10.95 14.15
CA PRO A 22 10.27 11.21 14.48
C PRO A 22 11.27 10.51 13.56
N ILE A 23 10.89 9.41 12.88
CA ILE A 23 11.76 8.76 11.89
C ILE A 23 12.26 9.71 10.79
N HIS A 24 11.49 10.76 10.48
CA HIS A 24 11.89 11.74 9.46
C HIS A 24 13.04 12.63 9.91
N THR A 25 13.39 12.67 11.21
CA THR A 25 14.51 13.48 11.67
C THR A 25 15.82 13.01 11.04
N GLU A 26 16.05 11.71 10.83
CA GLU A 26 17.25 11.22 10.13
C GLU A 26 17.36 11.78 8.71
N ALA A 27 16.25 11.77 7.97
CA ALA A 27 16.19 12.28 6.60
C ALA A 27 16.38 13.81 6.53
N VAL A 28 15.96 14.55 7.55
CA VAL A 28 16.04 16.02 7.58
C VAL A 28 17.37 16.51 8.15
N SER A 29 17.89 15.86 9.20
CA SER A 29 19.14 16.25 9.85
C SER A 29 20.37 15.88 9.01
N GLY A 30 20.31 14.77 8.27
CA GLY A 30 21.37 14.39 7.34
C GLY A 30 21.30 15.21 6.05
N ILE A 31 22.42 15.85 5.66
CA ILE A 31 22.51 16.56 4.37
C ILE A 31 22.22 15.61 3.20
N VAL A 32 22.70 14.35 3.30
CA VAL A 32 22.44 13.30 2.31
C VAL A 32 20.95 12.98 2.21
N GLY A 33 20.26 12.93 3.36
CA GLY A 33 18.84 12.59 3.53
C GLY A 33 17.84 13.50 2.80
N ARG A 34 18.27 14.73 2.46
CA ARG A 34 17.42 15.69 1.73
C ARG A 34 17.11 15.24 0.31
N ALA A 35 18.02 14.47 -0.31
CA ALA A 35 17.80 13.90 -1.62
C ALA A 35 16.68 12.84 -1.59
N GLU A 36 16.57 12.06 -0.51
CA GLU A 36 15.47 11.11 -0.29
C GLU A 36 14.12 11.83 -0.19
N LEU A 37 14.04 12.97 0.50
CA LEU A 37 12.79 13.74 0.61
C LEU A 37 12.33 14.27 -0.75
N LEU A 38 13.24 14.85 -1.54
CA LEU A 38 12.90 15.35 -2.88
C LEU A 38 12.50 14.20 -3.82
N SER A 39 13.20 13.08 -3.74
CA SER A 39 12.85 11.85 -4.47
C SER A 39 11.46 11.33 -4.07
N ALA A 40 11.12 11.35 -2.78
CA ALA A 40 9.81 10.94 -2.27
C ALA A 40 8.68 11.85 -2.78
N VAL A 41 8.89 13.18 -2.83
CA VAL A 41 7.91 14.13 -3.39
C VAL A 41 7.68 13.85 -4.88
N ALA A 42 8.74 13.62 -5.65
CA ALA A 42 8.64 13.28 -7.08
C ALA A 42 7.93 11.93 -7.29
N PHE A 43 8.27 10.90 -6.50
CA PHE A 43 7.63 9.59 -6.50
C PHE A 43 6.13 9.71 -6.23
N LEU A 44 5.74 10.38 -5.13
CA LEU A 44 4.35 10.54 -4.75
C LEU A 44 3.56 11.37 -5.77
N SER A 45 4.19 12.40 -6.35
CA SER A 45 3.59 13.22 -7.40
C SER A 45 3.35 12.41 -8.68
N ALA A 46 4.31 11.58 -9.10
CA ALA A 46 4.16 10.68 -10.24
C ALA A 46 3.00 9.70 -10.02
N LEU A 47 2.93 9.06 -8.85
CA LEU A 47 1.86 8.13 -8.51
C LEU A 47 0.48 8.82 -8.47
N LEU A 48 0.38 9.99 -7.84
CA LEU A 48 -0.87 10.75 -7.76
C LEU A 48 -1.35 11.21 -9.13
N TYR A 49 -0.45 11.75 -9.95
CA TYR A 49 -0.75 12.17 -11.30
C TYR A 49 -1.27 11.00 -12.14
N TYR A 50 -0.62 9.84 -12.02
CA TYR A 50 -1.02 8.62 -12.71
C TYR A 50 -2.43 8.16 -12.31
N ILE A 51 -2.69 8.02 -11.00
CA ILE A 51 -3.97 7.58 -10.46
C ILE A 51 -5.09 8.56 -10.87
N HIS A 52 -4.85 9.86 -10.77
CA HIS A 52 -5.85 10.89 -11.10
C HIS A 52 -6.24 10.85 -12.58
N ASN A 53 -5.26 10.77 -13.49
CA ASN A 53 -5.54 10.82 -14.93
C ASN A 53 -6.05 9.49 -15.49
N ARG A 54 -5.81 8.36 -14.81
CA ARG A 54 -6.32 7.03 -15.19
C ARG A 54 -7.82 6.99 -15.46
N TYR A 55 -8.60 7.71 -14.65
CA TYR A 55 -10.07 7.70 -14.67
C TYR A 55 -10.68 8.86 -15.47
N ARG A 56 -9.86 9.77 -16.00
CA ARG A 56 -10.36 10.91 -16.76
C ARG A 56 -10.82 10.46 -18.16
N HIS A 57 -12.05 10.84 -18.55
CA HIS A 57 -12.68 10.40 -19.80
C HIS A 57 -11.97 10.86 -21.09
N LYS A 58 -11.09 11.88 -21.00
CA LYS A 58 -10.31 12.43 -22.13
C LYS A 58 -8.79 12.33 -21.89
N SER A 59 -8.34 11.25 -21.25
CA SER A 59 -6.92 11.00 -20.98
C SER A 59 -6.18 10.59 -22.27
N ASN A 60 -5.12 11.32 -22.62
CA ASN A 60 -4.18 10.88 -23.64
C ASN A 60 -3.13 9.98 -22.97
N VAL A 61 -3.21 8.67 -23.24
CA VAL A 61 -2.36 7.65 -22.63
C VAL A 61 -0.87 7.98 -22.77
N TRP A 62 -0.46 8.47 -23.94
CA TRP A 62 0.94 8.81 -24.22
C TRP A 62 1.42 9.98 -23.38
N PHE A 63 0.62 11.04 -23.31
CA PHE A 63 0.94 12.22 -22.52
C PHE A 63 1.00 11.88 -21.03
N ASP A 64 0.02 11.13 -20.52
CA ASP A 64 -0.04 10.79 -19.10
C ASP A 64 1.12 9.88 -18.67
N CYS A 65 1.44 8.86 -19.48
CA CYS A 65 2.59 8.00 -19.21
C CYS A 65 3.91 8.76 -19.37
N GLY A 66 3.98 9.70 -20.30
CA GLY A 66 5.13 10.58 -20.49
C GLY A 66 5.39 11.46 -19.27
N VAL A 67 4.37 12.15 -18.77
CA VAL A 67 4.47 12.99 -17.56
C VAL A 67 4.81 12.15 -16.33
N THR A 68 4.17 10.98 -16.17
CA THR A 68 4.48 10.05 -15.06
C THR A 68 5.94 9.59 -15.11
N SER A 69 6.43 9.24 -16.30
CA SER A 69 7.82 8.83 -16.51
C SER A 69 8.80 9.97 -16.28
N LEU A 70 8.46 11.19 -16.71
CA LEU A 70 9.28 12.37 -16.47
C LEU A 70 9.42 12.66 -14.97
N LEU A 71 8.32 12.63 -14.21
CA LEU A 71 8.36 12.82 -12.76
C LEU A 71 9.18 11.73 -12.07
N ALA A 72 9.08 10.47 -12.52
CA ALA A 72 9.91 9.38 -12.02
C ALA A 72 11.41 9.61 -12.29
N VAL A 73 11.75 10.12 -13.49
CA VAL A 73 13.13 10.48 -13.84
C VAL A 73 13.64 11.66 -13.02
N LEU A 74 12.82 12.69 -12.77
CA LEU A 74 13.20 13.79 -11.87
C LEU A 74 13.50 13.29 -10.45
N GLY A 75 12.71 12.34 -9.94
CA GLY A 75 12.98 11.68 -8.67
C GLY A 75 14.25 10.83 -8.70
N LEU A 76 14.50 10.13 -9.83
CA LEU A 76 15.71 9.32 -10.04
C LEU A 76 16.99 10.16 -9.98
N LEU A 77 16.96 11.39 -10.51
CA LEU A 77 18.09 12.32 -10.43
C LEU A 77 18.45 12.68 -8.98
N CYS A 78 17.51 12.55 -8.05
CA CYS A 78 17.75 12.74 -6.63
C CYS A 78 18.20 11.44 -5.95
N LYS A 79 17.41 10.38 -6.10
CA LYS A 79 17.69 9.02 -5.57
C LYS A 79 17.09 7.96 -6.48
N GLU A 80 17.79 6.86 -6.63
CA GLU A 80 17.40 5.79 -7.54
C GLU A 80 16.07 5.11 -7.28
N GLN A 81 15.68 5.06 -6.00
CA GLN A 81 14.50 4.35 -5.57
C GLN A 81 13.22 4.97 -6.16
N ALA A 82 13.26 6.24 -6.59
CA ALA A 82 12.12 6.88 -7.26
C ALA A 82 11.66 6.15 -8.53
N LEU A 83 12.57 5.48 -9.25
CA LEU A 83 12.21 4.78 -10.48
C LEU A 83 11.22 3.64 -10.24
N THR A 84 11.18 3.10 -9.01
CA THR A 84 10.24 2.04 -8.63
C THR A 84 8.77 2.46 -8.77
N VAL A 85 8.46 3.77 -8.86
CA VAL A 85 7.09 4.24 -9.09
C VAL A 85 6.50 3.72 -10.40
N LEU A 86 7.32 3.55 -11.44
CA LEU A 86 6.85 3.01 -12.71
C LEU A 86 6.44 1.54 -12.57
N ALA A 87 7.18 0.77 -11.78
CA ALA A 87 6.80 -0.60 -11.44
C ALA A 87 5.51 -0.64 -10.62
N VAL A 88 5.36 0.25 -9.63
CA VAL A 88 4.12 0.39 -8.85
C VAL A 88 2.93 0.72 -9.75
N CYS A 89 3.08 1.61 -10.73
CA CYS A 89 2.03 1.93 -11.70
C CYS A 89 1.69 0.74 -12.62
N CYS A 90 2.68 -0.06 -13.04
CA CYS A 90 2.43 -1.29 -13.81
C CYS A 90 1.66 -2.34 -12.98
N ILE A 91 2.03 -2.52 -11.71
CA ILE A 91 1.33 -3.37 -10.75
C ILE A 91 -0.11 -2.85 -10.56
N TYR A 92 -0.26 -1.53 -10.38
CA TYR A 92 -1.56 -0.87 -10.25
C TYR A 92 -2.47 -1.17 -11.45
N GLU A 93 -1.96 -1.12 -12.69
CA GLU A 93 -2.73 -1.53 -13.87
C GLU A 93 -3.09 -3.01 -13.82
N PHE A 94 -2.15 -3.89 -13.49
CA PHE A 94 -2.40 -5.32 -13.47
C PHE A 94 -3.59 -5.68 -12.57
N PHE A 95 -3.57 -5.18 -11.33
CA PHE A 95 -4.53 -5.52 -10.27
C PHE A 95 -5.88 -4.79 -10.35
N LEU A 96 -5.96 -3.58 -10.90
CA LEU A 96 -7.21 -2.81 -10.90
C LEU A 96 -7.95 -2.93 -12.25
N PRO A 97 -9.07 -3.68 -12.32
CA PRO A 97 -9.91 -3.65 -13.49
C PRO A 97 -10.56 -2.27 -13.60
N LYS A 98 -10.40 -1.61 -14.75
CA LYS A 98 -11.39 -0.61 -15.18
C LYS A 98 -12.60 -1.46 -15.57
N ASN A 99 -13.71 -1.33 -14.87
CA ASN A 99 -14.88 -2.17 -15.08
C ASN A 99 -15.77 -1.48 -16.13
N PRO A 100 -15.65 -1.73 -17.45
CA PRO A 100 -16.63 -1.22 -18.39
C PRO A 100 -17.96 -1.92 -18.12
N SER A 101 -19.07 -1.19 -18.27
CA SER A 101 -20.37 -1.84 -18.34
C SER A 101 -20.32 -2.92 -19.44
N ARG A 102 -20.77 -4.14 -19.11
CA ARG A 102 -20.78 -5.30 -20.01
C ARG A 102 -21.42 -4.97 -21.37
N VAL A 103 -22.38 -4.04 -21.36
CA VAL A 103 -23.09 -3.48 -22.51
C VAL A 103 -22.16 -2.75 -23.50
N GLN A 104 -21.17 -1.98 -23.02
CA GLN A 104 -20.26 -1.24 -23.90
C GLN A 104 -19.29 -2.16 -24.64
N SER A 105 -18.82 -3.24 -24.00
CA SER A 105 -17.96 -4.23 -24.65
C SER A 105 -18.71 -5.03 -25.72
N ILE A 106 -19.95 -5.43 -25.44
CA ILE A 106 -20.81 -6.13 -26.42
C ILE A 106 -21.12 -5.23 -27.61
N ARG A 107 -21.44 -3.95 -27.37
CA ARG A 107 -21.72 -2.97 -28.43
C ARG A 107 -20.50 -2.72 -29.33
N HIS A 108 -19.29 -2.73 -28.77
CA HIS A 108 -18.04 -2.55 -29.54
C HIS A 108 -17.68 -3.77 -30.39
N LEU A 109 -18.01 -4.97 -29.89
CA LEU A 109 -17.85 -6.23 -30.63
C LEU A 109 -18.87 -6.35 -31.77
N MET A 110 -20.13 -5.99 -31.52
CA MET A 110 -21.19 -5.98 -32.54
C MET A 110 -20.96 -4.95 -33.65
N LEU A 111 -20.30 -3.83 -33.37
CA LEU A 111 -19.97 -2.79 -34.36
C LEU A 111 -18.76 -3.13 -35.24
N GLY A 112 -18.20 -4.35 -35.16
CA GLY A 112 -17.13 -4.82 -36.04
C GLY A 112 -15.78 -4.08 -35.90
N ARG A 113 -15.59 -3.30 -34.84
CA ARG A 113 -14.44 -2.38 -34.65
C ARG A 113 -13.19 -3.04 -34.05
N GLY A 114 -13.03 -4.35 -34.17
CA GLY A 114 -11.81 -5.09 -33.83
C GLY A 114 -11.97 -6.13 -32.71
N ILE A 115 -11.01 -7.05 -32.65
CA ILE A 115 -10.98 -8.25 -31.77
C ILE A 115 -10.70 -7.89 -30.29
N VAL A 116 -10.11 -6.71 -30.02
CA VAL A 116 -9.61 -6.34 -28.69
C VAL A 116 -10.42 -5.16 -28.13
N SER A 117 -10.91 -5.29 -26.89
CA SER A 117 -11.65 -4.20 -26.25
C SER A 117 -10.76 -2.93 -26.11
N PRO A 118 -11.29 -1.71 -26.33
CA PRO A 118 -10.52 -0.46 -26.20
C PRO A 118 -9.84 -0.31 -24.83
N TRP A 119 -10.48 -0.83 -23.78
CA TRP A 119 -9.92 -0.87 -22.43
C TRP A 119 -8.66 -1.71 -22.34
N LEU A 120 -8.70 -2.94 -22.88
CA LEU A 120 -7.55 -3.83 -22.82
C LEU A 120 -6.38 -3.25 -23.64
N ARG A 121 -6.69 -2.61 -24.77
CA ARG A 121 -5.70 -1.87 -25.55
C ARG A 121 -5.03 -0.76 -24.74
N ASP A 122 -5.81 0.09 -24.07
CA ASP A 122 -5.26 1.17 -23.23
C ASP A 122 -4.45 0.62 -22.05
N LYS A 123 -4.91 -0.48 -21.44
CA LYS A 123 -4.22 -1.15 -20.33
C LYS A 123 -2.85 -1.68 -20.77
N VAL A 124 -2.82 -2.44 -21.86
CA VAL A 124 -1.58 -2.99 -22.43
C VAL A 124 -0.65 -1.86 -22.88
N LEU A 125 -1.18 -0.82 -23.51
CA LEU A 125 -0.40 0.34 -23.92
C LEU A 125 0.26 1.05 -22.72
N ARG A 126 -0.47 1.29 -21.62
CA ARG A 126 0.09 1.89 -20.40
C ARG A 126 1.22 1.05 -19.82
N ILE A 127 1.01 -0.26 -19.67
CA ILE A 127 2.02 -1.18 -19.15
C ILE A 127 3.27 -1.16 -20.05
N PHE A 128 3.07 -1.24 -21.35
CA PHE A 128 4.17 -1.20 -22.32
C PHE A 128 4.97 0.10 -22.25
N LEU A 129 4.29 1.25 -22.22
CA LEU A 129 4.94 2.57 -22.15
C LEU A 129 5.72 2.75 -20.85
N LEU A 130 5.12 2.40 -19.70
CA LEU A 130 5.76 2.55 -18.39
C LEU A 130 6.94 1.58 -18.21
N ALA A 131 6.76 0.30 -18.59
CA ALA A 131 7.84 -0.68 -18.53
C ALA A 131 8.97 -0.33 -19.52
N GLY A 132 8.63 0.09 -20.73
CA GLY A 132 9.59 0.57 -21.72
C GLY A 132 10.38 1.77 -21.20
N ALA A 133 9.71 2.77 -20.61
CA ALA A 133 10.37 3.92 -20.00
C ALA A 133 11.32 3.49 -18.86
N ALA A 134 10.89 2.59 -17.98
CA ALA A 134 11.73 2.07 -16.91
C ALA A 134 12.97 1.36 -17.44
N LEU A 135 12.82 0.49 -18.45
CA LEU A 135 13.94 -0.23 -19.07
C LEU A 135 14.93 0.71 -19.77
N VAL A 136 14.43 1.70 -20.52
CA VAL A 136 15.28 2.71 -21.18
C VAL A 136 16.09 3.48 -20.14
N VAL A 137 15.44 3.94 -19.07
CA VAL A 137 16.09 4.70 -18.01
C VAL A 137 17.12 3.84 -17.24
N LEU A 138 16.80 2.59 -16.93
CA LEU A 138 17.73 1.64 -16.32
C LEU A 138 18.95 1.39 -17.22
N TYR A 139 18.74 1.23 -18.53
CA TYR A 139 19.82 1.05 -19.50
C TYR A 139 20.73 2.28 -19.58
N LEU A 140 20.14 3.48 -19.70
CA LEU A 140 20.88 4.73 -19.73
C LEU A 140 21.71 4.92 -18.45
N ARG A 141 21.14 4.55 -17.31
CA ARG A 141 21.82 4.62 -16.01
C ARG A 141 22.96 3.62 -15.91
N TRP A 142 22.75 2.37 -16.31
CA TRP A 142 23.81 1.36 -16.33
C TRP A 142 24.98 1.81 -17.21
N LYS A 143 24.68 2.36 -18.40
CA LYS A 143 25.70 2.94 -19.28
C LYS A 143 26.42 4.13 -18.63
N GLY A 144 25.69 5.01 -17.94
CA GLY A 144 26.26 6.18 -17.26
C GLY A 144 27.15 5.85 -16.05
N MET A 145 26.87 4.76 -15.34
CA MET A 145 27.64 4.32 -14.16
C MET A 145 28.94 3.56 -14.50
N GLY A 146 29.37 3.56 -15.77
CA GLY A 146 30.63 2.93 -16.18
C GLY A 146 30.61 1.40 -16.13
N GLN A 147 29.43 0.78 -16.14
CA GLN A 147 29.22 -0.67 -16.21
C GLN A 147 29.88 -1.51 -15.09
N ARG A 148 30.34 -0.88 -14.01
CA ARG A 148 30.93 -1.56 -12.85
C ARG A 148 29.95 -1.52 -11.69
N MET A 149 29.89 -2.62 -10.94
CA MET A 149 29.12 -2.65 -9.70
C MET A 149 29.88 -1.87 -8.61
N PRO A 150 29.18 -1.13 -7.74
CA PRO A 150 29.81 -0.53 -6.58
C PRO A 150 30.40 -1.64 -5.69
N VAL A 151 31.67 -1.49 -5.31
CA VAL A 151 32.32 -2.38 -4.35
C VAL A 151 32.24 -1.72 -3.00
N PHE A 152 31.43 -2.29 -2.10
CA PHE A 152 31.31 -1.81 -0.73
C PHE A 152 32.43 -2.36 0.13
N SER A 153 33.02 -1.50 0.96
CA SER A 153 34.01 -1.95 1.94
C SER A 153 33.32 -2.69 3.09
N ARG A 154 34.09 -3.47 3.86
CA ARG A 154 33.59 -4.12 5.10
C ARG A 154 33.08 -3.10 6.11
N PHE A 155 33.66 -1.90 6.08
CA PHE A 155 33.29 -0.78 6.93
C PHE A 155 31.93 -0.21 6.54
N ASP A 156 31.60 -0.15 5.24
CA ASP A 156 30.30 0.34 4.78
C ASP A 156 29.18 -0.66 5.05
N ASN A 157 29.45 -1.95 4.87
CA ASN A 157 28.47 -3.01 5.09
C ASN A 157 29.14 -4.29 5.62
N PRO A 158 29.28 -4.45 6.94
CA PRO A 158 29.90 -5.64 7.52
C PRO A 158 29.11 -6.92 7.24
N ALA A 159 27.78 -6.82 7.08
CA ALA A 159 26.92 -7.98 6.79
C ALA A 159 27.18 -8.56 5.39
N ALA A 160 27.47 -7.71 4.40
CA ALA A 160 27.78 -8.16 3.03
C ALA A 160 29.01 -9.08 2.97
N VAL A 161 30.02 -8.79 3.79
CA VAL A 161 31.29 -9.53 3.83
C VAL A 161 31.23 -10.74 4.79
N ALA A 162 30.20 -10.84 5.63
CA ALA A 162 30.05 -11.94 6.57
C ALA A 162 29.80 -13.29 5.86
N SER A 163 30.26 -14.38 6.48
CA SER A 163 30.02 -15.73 6.00
C SER A 163 28.56 -16.16 6.18
N SER A 164 28.10 -17.07 5.32
CA SER A 164 26.78 -17.71 5.50
C SER A 164 26.82 -18.59 6.76
N PRO A 165 25.77 -18.60 7.62
CA PRO A 165 24.47 -17.95 7.45
C PRO A 165 24.35 -16.55 8.10
N ARG A 166 25.41 -16.03 8.75
CA ARG A 166 25.37 -14.75 9.49
C ARG A 166 24.88 -13.58 8.63
N ARG A 167 25.34 -13.53 7.38
CA ARG A 167 24.91 -12.53 6.40
C ARG A 167 23.40 -12.54 6.19
N GLN A 168 22.83 -13.70 5.91
CA GLN A 168 21.39 -13.85 5.66
C GLN A 168 20.59 -13.54 6.92
N LEU A 169 21.00 -14.07 8.07
CA LEU A 169 20.32 -13.79 9.35
C LEU A 169 20.30 -12.29 9.64
N THR A 170 21.45 -11.61 9.48
CA THR A 170 21.56 -10.17 9.69
C THR A 170 20.68 -9.39 8.72
N TYR A 171 20.68 -9.71 7.42
CA TYR A 171 19.81 -9.03 6.45
C TYR A 171 18.32 -9.16 6.76
N ASN A 172 17.87 -10.33 7.21
CA ASN A 172 16.48 -10.51 7.63
C ASN A 172 16.17 -9.78 8.94
N TYR A 173 17.13 -9.70 9.86
CA TYR A 173 17.00 -8.92 11.09
C TYR A 173 16.94 -7.41 10.86
N LEU A 174 17.68 -6.88 9.87
CA LEU A 174 17.59 -5.46 9.52
C LEU A 174 16.17 -5.03 9.13
N LEU A 175 15.37 -5.92 8.53
CA LEU A 175 13.96 -5.64 8.25
C LEU A 175 13.16 -5.42 9.55
N ALA A 176 13.44 -6.23 10.58
CA ALA A 176 12.80 -6.10 11.88
C ALA A 176 13.24 -4.82 12.60
N VAL A 177 14.52 -4.45 12.51
CA VAL A 177 15.02 -3.17 13.02
C VAL A 177 14.33 -1.99 12.33
N ASN A 178 14.23 -2.00 11.00
CA ASN A 178 13.54 -0.94 10.26
C ASN A 178 12.04 -0.85 10.61
N ALA A 179 11.36 -1.99 10.77
CA ALA A 179 9.98 -2.02 11.23
C ALA A 179 9.85 -1.50 12.67
N TRP A 180 10.81 -1.80 13.54
CA TRP A 180 10.85 -1.28 14.90
C TRP A 180 11.03 0.23 14.91
N LEU A 181 11.93 0.79 14.11
CA LEU A 181 12.12 2.25 13.98
C LEU A 181 10.85 2.97 13.48
N LEU A 182 10.02 2.30 12.66
CA LEU A 182 8.72 2.84 12.25
C LEU A 182 7.69 2.86 13.38
N LEU A 183 7.74 1.93 14.33
CA LEU A 183 6.79 1.87 15.45
C LEU A 183 7.27 2.69 16.65
N PHE A 184 8.57 2.65 16.92
CA PHE A 184 9.22 3.30 18.04
C PHE A 184 10.58 3.87 17.57
N PRO A 185 10.60 5.11 17.04
CA PRO A 185 11.79 5.74 16.48
C PRO A 185 12.75 6.21 17.59
N CYS A 186 13.37 5.26 18.28
CA CYS A 186 14.42 5.47 19.27
C CYS A 186 15.80 5.10 18.68
N HIS A 187 16.87 5.72 19.17
CA HIS A 187 18.24 5.44 18.74
C HIS A 187 18.49 5.63 17.25
N LEU A 188 17.89 6.69 16.69
CA LEU A 188 18.15 7.13 15.32
C LEU A 188 19.63 7.51 15.16
N CYS A 189 20.19 7.21 14.00
CA CYS A 189 21.59 7.43 13.68
C CYS A 189 21.72 8.25 12.40
N CYS A 190 22.68 9.19 12.39
CA CYS A 190 22.96 9.98 11.18
C CYS A 190 23.68 9.17 10.09
N ASP A 191 24.34 8.08 10.48
CA ASP A 191 24.97 7.12 9.59
C ASP A 191 24.86 5.70 10.18
N TRP A 192 24.45 4.75 9.35
CA TRP A 192 24.24 3.34 9.72
C TRP A 192 25.39 2.43 9.26
N THR A 193 26.55 3.00 8.93
CA THR A 193 27.77 2.24 8.57
C THR A 193 28.41 1.57 9.79
N MET A 194 29.48 0.82 9.55
CA MET A 194 30.25 0.09 10.55
C MET A 194 29.40 -0.96 11.28
N SER A 195 29.77 -1.29 12.52
CA SER A 195 29.05 -2.25 13.36
C SER A 195 27.98 -1.59 14.23
N THR A 196 27.33 -0.54 13.73
CA THR A 196 26.25 0.17 14.45
C THR A 196 25.10 -0.78 14.78
N ILE A 197 24.78 -1.70 13.85
CA ILE A 197 23.94 -2.86 14.13
C ILE A 197 24.85 -4.10 14.16
N PRO A 198 25.02 -4.75 15.32
CA PRO A 198 25.90 -5.90 15.43
C PRO A 198 25.38 -7.09 14.61
N LEU A 199 26.29 -7.82 13.97
CA LEU A 199 25.96 -9.02 13.19
C LEU A 199 25.26 -10.07 14.04
N ILE A 200 24.36 -10.83 13.42
CA ILE A 200 23.81 -12.05 14.03
C ILE A 200 24.83 -13.17 13.89
N GLU A 201 25.27 -13.71 15.02
CA GLU A 201 26.36 -14.70 15.06
C GLU A 201 25.90 -16.13 14.78
N GLY A 202 24.61 -16.43 15.01
CA GLY A 202 24.07 -17.76 14.83
C GLY A 202 22.55 -17.82 14.83
N ILE A 203 22.01 -19.00 14.55
CA ILE A 203 20.55 -19.24 14.44
C ILE A 203 19.87 -19.11 15.81
N VAL A 204 20.57 -19.44 16.89
CA VAL A 204 20.05 -19.42 18.28
C VAL A 204 20.08 -18.01 18.89
N ASP A 205 20.57 -17.00 18.16
CA ASP A 205 20.56 -15.62 18.63
C ASP A 205 19.12 -15.14 18.88
N LEU A 206 18.85 -14.61 20.08
CA LEU A 206 17.52 -14.15 20.50
C LEU A 206 16.95 -13.08 19.55
N ARG A 207 17.81 -12.31 18.88
CA ARG A 207 17.40 -11.29 17.90
C ARG A 207 16.67 -11.87 16.69
N ASN A 208 16.90 -13.14 16.34
CA ASN A 208 16.14 -13.82 15.29
C ASN A 208 14.64 -13.95 15.65
N LEU A 209 14.26 -13.87 16.92
CA LEU A 209 12.87 -13.83 17.34
C LEU A 209 12.15 -12.60 16.75
N ALA A 210 12.82 -11.44 16.68
CA ALA A 210 12.24 -10.23 16.08
C ALA A 210 11.96 -10.43 14.58
N THR A 211 12.84 -11.14 13.88
CA THR A 211 12.63 -11.53 12.47
C THR A 211 11.45 -12.48 12.31
N ILE A 212 11.32 -13.48 13.18
CA ILE A 212 10.19 -14.43 13.18
C ILE A 212 8.88 -13.69 13.44
N VAL A 213 8.85 -12.80 14.43
CA VAL A 213 7.70 -11.97 14.76
C VAL A 213 7.30 -11.08 13.58
N LEU A 214 8.27 -10.46 12.91
CA LEU A 214 8.01 -9.63 11.72
C LEU A 214 7.33 -10.43 10.61
N TYR A 215 7.91 -11.56 10.21
CA TYR A 215 7.36 -12.39 9.14
C TYR A 215 6.03 -13.03 9.53
N GLY A 216 5.89 -13.48 10.78
CA GLY A 216 4.63 -13.98 11.33
C GLY A 216 3.53 -12.90 11.29
N GLY A 217 3.87 -11.66 11.66
CA GLY A 217 2.99 -10.52 11.57
C GLY A 217 2.56 -10.21 10.13
N PHE A 218 3.50 -10.23 9.18
CA PHE A 218 3.19 -10.03 7.76
C PHE A 218 2.25 -11.11 7.22
N PHE A 219 2.53 -12.38 7.53
CA PHE A 219 1.65 -13.50 7.15
C PHE A 219 0.26 -13.36 7.78
N TYR A 220 0.19 -12.94 9.04
CA TYR A 220 -1.07 -12.71 9.73
C TYR A 220 -1.90 -11.58 9.09
N ILE A 221 -1.25 -10.46 8.74
CA ILE A 221 -1.90 -9.35 8.01
C ILE A 221 -2.43 -9.84 6.66
N LEU A 222 -1.63 -10.58 5.88
CA LEU A 222 -2.09 -11.15 4.61
C LEU A 222 -3.31 -12.07 4.80
N LYS A 223 -3.29 -12.90 5.84
CA LYS A 223 -4.43 -13.76 6.18
C LYS A 223 -5.69 -12.96 6.52
N ILE A 224 -5.55 -11.87 7.29
CA ILE A 224 -6.65 -10.94 7.58
C ILE A 224 -7.17 -10.31 6.28
N LEU A 225 -6.30 -9.78 5.43
CA LEU A 225 -6.70 -9.13 4.18
C LEU A 225 -7.47 -10.09 3.26
N ASN A 226 -6.98 -11.33 3.12
CA ASN A 226 -7.68 -12.36 2.34
C ASN A 226 -9.04 -12.71 2.94
N ARG A 227 -9.13 -12.84 4.27
CA ARG A 227 -10.43 -13.09 4.95
C ARG A 227 -11.40 -11.93 4.73
N LEU A 228 -10.94 -10.69 4.89
CA LEU A 228 -11.76 -9.50 4.67
C LEU A 228 -12.28 -9.43 3.24
N GLU A 229 -11.46 -9.78 2.25
CA GLU A 229 -11.89 -9.84 0.86
C GLU A 229 -13.04 -10.84 0.66
N GLU A 230 -12.93 -12.04 1.27
CA GLU A 230 -13.99 -13.04 1.23
C GLU A 230 -15.26 -12.61 1.99
N ASP A 231 -15.11 -11.98 3.15
CA ASP A 231 -16.24 -11.46 3.93
C ASP A 231 -16.97 -10.34 3.16
N VAL A 232 -16.24 -9.44 2.50
CA VAL A 232 -16.83 -8.43 1.60
C VAL A 232 -17.60 -9.10 0.46
N LYS A 233 -16.99 -10.08 -0.22
CA LYS A 233 -17.64 -10.79 -1.33
C LYS A 233 -18.92 -11.48 -0.87
N MET A 234 -18.89 -12.16 0.27
CA MET A 234 -20.04 -12.85 0.86
C MET A 234 -21.14 -11.87 1.25
N ALA A 235 -20.81 -10.77 1.94
CA ALA A 235 -21.78 -9.74 2.30
C ALA A 235 -22.48 -9.15 1.08
N VAL A 236 -21.73 -8.91 -0.01
CA VAL A 236 -22.29 -8.40 -1.28
C VAL A 236 -23.22 -9.42 -1.93
N VAL A 237 -22.85 -10.71 -1.94
CA VAL A 237 -23.69 -11.79 -2.49
C VAL A 237 -24.98 -11.93 -1.70
N MET A 238 -24.90 -11.91 -0.37
CA MET A 238 -26.07 -12.03 0.52
C MET A 238 -27.01 -10.83 0.45
N ALA A 239 -26.47 -9.62 0.26
CA ALA A 239 -27.28 -8.41 0.19
C ALA A 239 -27.86 -8.12 -1.21
N LYS A 240 -27.36 -8.77 -2.26
CA LYS A 240 -27.82 -8.61 -3.65
C LYS A 240 -29.32 -8.90 -3.89
N PRO A 241 -29.98 -9.89 -3.23
CA PRO A 241 -31.41 -10.13 -3.39
C PRO A 241 -32.27 -9.00 -2.78
N VAL A 242 -31.78 -8.37 -1.71
CA VAL A 242 -32.48 -7.29 -1.00
C VAL A 242 -32.22 -5.92 -1.66
N TYR A 243 -30.99 -5.72 -2.14
CA TYR A 243 -30.52 -4.50 -2.78
C TYR A 243 -29.89 -4.84 -4.14
N PRO A 244 -30.68 -4.95 -5.21
CA PRO A 244 -30.19 -5.33 -6.53
C PRO A 244 -29.20 -4.30 -7.12
N ASP A 245 -29.25 -3.05 -6.67
CA ASP A 245 -28.35 -1.94 -7.02
C ASP A 245 -27.04 -1.93 -6.22
N LEU A 246 -26.89 -2.77 -5.19
CA LEU A 246 -25.71 -2.77 -4.32
C LEU A 246 -24.40 -3.02 -5.08
N GLY A 247 -24.45 -3.89 -6.10
CA GLY A 247 -23.30 -4.16 -6.96
C GLY A 247 -22.88 -2.95 -7.80
N GLU A 248 -23.80 -2.05 -8.14
CA GLU A 248 -23.50 -0.76 -8.80
C GLU A 248 -22.93 0.24 -7.78
N LYS A 249 -23.53 0.32 -6.59
CA LYS A 249 -23.05 1.20 -5.50
C LYS A 249 -21.66 0.83 -5.01
N MET A 250 -21.32 -0.46 -4.99
CA MET A 250 -19.98 -0.98 -4.67
C MET A 250 -18.91 -0.67 -5.73
N LYS A 251 -19.29 -0.23 -6.94
CA LYS A 251 -18.32 0.25 -7.95
C LYS A 251 -17.76 1.62 -7.59
N VAL A 252 -18.45 2.36 -6.72
CA VAL A 252 -17.94 3.62 -6.17
C VAL A 252 -16.86 3.26 -5.15
N PRO A 253 -15.59 3.63 -5.39
CA PRO A 253 -14.48 3.21 -4.55
C PRO A 253 -14.60 3.70 -3.10
N GLU A 254 -15.30 4.83 -2.86
CA GLU A 254 -15.61 5.31 -1.51
C GLU A 254 -16.49 4.33 -0.72
N ASN A 255 -17.50 3.75 -1.36
CA ASN A 255 -18.41 2.80 -0.71
C ASN A 255 -17.69 1.49 -0.39
N THR A 256 -16.89 0.99 -1.33
CA THR A 256 -16.06 -0.21 -1.11
C THR A 256 -15.08 -0.02 0.05
N ARG A 257 -14.50 1.18 0.18
CA ARG A 257 -13.58 1.52 1.27
C ARG A 257 -14.26 1.58 2.61
N ILE A 258 -15.44 2.19 2.69
CA ILE A 258 -16.20 2.26 3.94
C ILE A 258 -16.48 0.83 4.43
N VAL A 259 -16.96 -0.05 3.54
CA VAL A 259 -17.23 -1.45 3.89
C VAL A 259 -15.95 -2.19 4.30
N ALA A 260 -14.87 -2.07 3.53
CA ALA A 260 -13.60 -2.74 3.83
C ALA A 260 -12.98 -2.27 5.15
N LEU A 261 -13.01 -0.96 5.45
CA LEU A 261 -12.51 -0.38 6.70
C LEU A 261 -13.36 -0.79 7.89
N SER A 262 -14.68 -0.86 7.75
CA SER A 262 -15.58 -1.33 8.80
C SER A 262 -15.31 -2.81 9.14
N LEU A 263 -15.13 -3.66 8.13
CA LEU A 263 -14.79 -5.07 8.33
C LEU A 263 -13.38 -5.24 8.93
N LEU A 264 -12.39 -4.48 8.44
CA LEU A 264 -11.03 -4.48 8.99
C LEU A 264 -11.04 -4.07 10.46
N GLY A 265 -11.81 -3.03 10.81
CA GLY A 265 -12.03 -2.60 12.19
C GLY A 265 -12.60 -3.71 13.06
N MET A 266 -13.58 -4.47 12.57
CA MET A 266 -14.14 -5.62 13.30
C MET A 266 -13.14 -6.76 13.48
N GLU A 267 -12.35 -7.12 12.46
CA GLU A 267 -11.33 -8.18 12.59
C GLU A 267 -10.19 -7.76 13.52
N LEU A 268 -9.74 -6.49 13.45
CA LEU A 268 -8.77 -5.94 14.39
C LEU A 268 -9.33 -5.93 15.82
N TRP A 269 -10.59 -5.56 16.01
CA TRP A 269 -11.26 -5.59 17.30
C TRP A 269 -11.37 -7.01 17.85
N ARG A 270 -11.76 -7.99 17.02
CA ARG A 270 -11.78 -9.42 17.38
C ARG A 270 -10.39 -9.94 17.76
N PHE A 271 -9.34 -9.51 17.07
CA PHE A 271 -7.97 -9.87 17.41
C PHE A 271 -7.54 -9.30 18.77
N VAL A 272 -7.78 -8.01 19.00
CA VAL A 272 -7.42 -7.32 20.26
C VAL A 272 -8.21 -7.86 21.44
N TRP A 273 -9.48 -8.24 21.25
CA TRP A 273 -10.37 -8.66 22.34
C TRP A 273 -10.54 -10.19 22.47
N ASN A 274 -9.83 -10.99 21.67
CA ASN A 274 -9.69 -12.43 21.91
C ASN A 274 -8.77 -12.75 23.12
N PHE A 275 -8.35 -11.74 23.88
CA PHE A 275 -7.87 -11.95 25.25
C PHE A 275 -9.05 -12.34 26.13
N PRO A 276 -9.00 -13.50 26.81
CA PRO A 276 -10.09 -13.97 27.65
C PRO A 276 -10.14 -13.12 28.94
N CYS A 277 -10.82 -11.99 28.90
CA CYS A 277 -11.33 -11.39 30.13
C CYS A 277 -12.65 -12.10 30.45
N GLU A 278 -12.61 -13.00 31.43
CA GLU A 278 -13.69 -13.86 31.93
C GLU A 278 -14.93 -13.13 32.47
N SER A 279 -15.09 -11.83 32.27
CA SER A 279 -16.24 -11.09 32.79
C SER A 279 -16.49 -9.82 31.99
N CYS A 280 -17.47 -9.83 31.09
CA CYS A 280 -18.21 -8.61 30.75
C CYS A 280 -19.59 -8.91 30.12
N PRO A 281 -20.63 -8.10 30.39
CA PRO A 281 -22.05 -8.49 30.35
C PRO A 281 -22.73 -8.28 28.98
N VAL A 282 -21.97 -8.23 27.90
CA VAL A 282 -22.48 -7.82 26.57
C VAL A 282 -23.30 -8.92 25.89
N VAL A 283 -23.06 -10.19 26.20
CA VAL A 283 -23.78 -11.32 25.57
C VAL A 283 -25.25 -11.39 26.02
N LYS A 284 -25.60 -10.85 27.20
CA LYS A 284 -27.00 -10.77 27.65
C LYS A 284 -27.78 -9.63 26.99
N ALA A 285 -27.11 -8.56 26.54
CA ALA A 285 -27.77 -7.44 25.88
C ALA A 285 -28.24 -7.81 24.46
N ILE A 286 -27.44 -8.59 23.73
CA ILE A 286 -27.70 -8.97 22.32
C ILE A 286 -29.01 -9.75 22.14
N ASN A 287 -29.40 -10.59 23.11
CA ASN A 287 -30.64 -11.37 23.01
C ASN A 287 -31.90 -10.61 23.44
N THR A 288 -31.76 -9.44 24.09
CA THR A 288 -32.90 -8.72 24.67
C THR A 288 -33.25 -7.45 23.88
N GLU A 289 -32.32 -6.89 23.11
CA GLU A 289 -32.49 -5.62 22.38
C GLU A 289 -33.01 -5.77 20.93
N LEU A 290 -33.24 -6.99 20.44
CA LEU A 290 -33.90 -7.23 19.14
C LEU A 290 -35.40 -6.85 19.12
N GLN A 291 -35.94 -6.32 20.23
CA GLN A 291 -37.38 -6.04 20.39
C GLN A 291 -37.75 -4.60 20.80
N ALA A 292 -36.82 -3.67 21.03
CA ALA A 292 -37.20 -2.33 21.50
C ALA A 292 -36.39 -1.20 20.85
N SER A 293 -37.11 -0.14 20.50
CA SER A 293 -36.69 1.03 19.72
C SER A 293 -35.64 1.92 20.38
N GLU A 294 -34.91 2.62 19.49
CA GLU A 294 -34.41 4.00 19.56
C GLU A 294 -33.76 4.53 20.87
N GLU A 295 -32.53 5.03 20.67
CA GLU A 295 -31.73 5.91 21.54
C GLU A 295 -31.03 5.26 22.75
N ASN A 296 -29.73 4.94 22.59
CA ASN A 296 -28.66 5.65 23.32
C ASN A 296 -27.23 5.23 22.94
N ILE A 297 -26.45 6.25 22.54
CA ILE A 297 -25.06 6.56 22.93
C ILE A 297 -24.07 5.37 22.94
N PHE A 298 -23.66 4.89 21.76
CA PHE A 298 -22.29 4.43 21.40
C PHE A 298 -22.24 3.74 20.02
N GLU A 299 -23.36 3.62 19.29
CA GLU A 299 -23.45 3.10 17.90
C GLU A 299 -22.79 3.97 16.80
N VAL A 300 -21.89 4.88 17.14
CA VAL A 300 -21.51 6.00 16.25
C VAL A 300 -20.46 5.65 15.19
N LEU A 301 -19.87 4.45 15.13
CA LEU A 301 -18.76 4.19 14.20
C LEU A 301 -18.97 3.16 13.08
N SER A 302 -20.12 2.46 12.98
CA SER A 302 -20.31 1.49 11.87
C SER A 302 -21.56 1.63 11.00
N PRO A 303 -22.78 1.99 11.49
CA PRO A 303 -23.97 1.92 10.63
C PRO A 303 -24.39 3.26 9.99
N VAL A 304 -24.07 4.41 10.62
CA VAL A 304 -24.66 5.71 10.25
C VAL A 304 -24.19 6.23 8.89
N ARG A 305 -23.08 5.74 8.33
CA ARG A 305 -22.71 6.04 6.92
C ARG A 305 -23.26 5.06 5.89
N ALA A 306 -23.61 3.83 6.27
CA ALA A 306 -24.32 2.92 5.39
C ALA A 306 -25.79 3.35 5.22
N GLY A 307 -26.43 3.83 6.28
CA GLY A 307 -27.81 4.35 6.23
C GLY A 307 -27.96 5.61 5.36
N LYS A 308 -26.94 6.46 5.26
CA LYS A 308 -26.94 7.65 4.38
C LYS A 308 -26.68 7.34 2.90
N LEU A 309 -26.31 6.10 2.54
CA LEU A 309 -26.22 5.62 1.15
C LEU A 309 -27.54 5.00 0.64
N VAL A 310 -28.54 4.91 1.52
CA VAL A 310 -29.85 4.28 1.28
C VAL A 310 -31.00 5.32 1.32
N ARG A 311 -30.69 6.62 1.37
CA ARG A 311 -31.64 7.69 1.04
C ARG A 311 -31.13 8.53 -0.11
#